data_AF-A0A1G6IJG7-F1
#
_entry.id   AF-A0A1G6IJG7-F1
#
_cell.length_a   1.000
_cell.length_b   1.000
_cell.length_c   1.000
_cell.angle_alpha   90.00
_cell.angle_beta   90.00
_cell.angle_gamma   90.00
#
_symmetry.space_group_name_H-M   'P 1'
#
loop_
_entity.id
_entity.type
_entity.pdbx_description
1 polymer ?
#
loop_
_entity_poly.entity_id
_entity_poly.type
_entity_poly.pdbx_seq_one_letter_code
_entity_poly.pdbx_strand_id
1 'polypeptide(L)'
;MTSLSDFVASPRSACARPGSQAALWWPSKTLADVADYDVNWTWRLYSAEELAKAYAQQRAGRPVDIVPSDKIVSSAFLLPVGALEGPDGKPSTFIDVMTKVWLGGGDAGEIYAVVNRITTAGGRAMDQSVQIRVKTA
;
A
#
# COMPACT_ATOMS: atom_id res chain seq x y z
N MET A 1 -6.26 11.08 14.89
CA MET A 1 -4.96 10.40 15.06
C MET A 1 -5.21 8.94 14.74
N THR A 2 -4.96 8.52 13.50
CA THR A 2 -5.19 7.14 13.04
C THR A 2 -4.21 6.22 13.76
N SER A 3 -4.66 5.10 14.32
CA SER A 3 -3.81 4.21 15.12
C SER A 3 -3.18 3.15 14.22
N LEU A 4 -1.98 2.66 14.58
CA LEU A 4 -1.38 1.46 13.98
C LEU A 4 -2.34 0.24 14.03
N SER A 5 -3.25 0.21 15.01
CA SER A 5 -4.32 -0.79 15.16
C SER A 5 -5.25 -0.87 13.93
N ASP A 6 -5.46 0.26 13.23
CA ASP A 6 -6.33 0.34 12.04
C ASP A 6 -5.69 -0.33 10.80
N PHE A 7 -4.40 -0.71 10.91
CA PHE A 7 -3.60 -1.33 9.85
C PHE A 7 -3.22 -2.79 10.17
N VAL A 8 -3.51 -3.30 11.36
CA VAL A 8 -3.16 -4.67 11.74
C VAL A 8 -4.04 -5.65 10.95
N ALA A 9 -3.41 -6.25 9.94
CA ALA A 9 -3.90 -7.32 9.08
C ALA A 9 -5.20 -6.99 8.31
N SER A 10 -5.24 -5.86 7.59
CA SER A 10 -6.20 -5.76 6.48
C SER A 10 -5.90 -6.90 5.51
N PRO A 11 -6.86 -7.80 5.21
CA PRO A 11 -6.66 -8.88 4.23
C PRO A 11 -6.35 -8.33 2.83
N ARG A 12 -6.53 -7.02 2.64
CA ARG A 12 -6.31 -6.25 1.43
C ARG A 12 -5.03 -5.40 1.47
N SER A 13 -4.00 -5.90 2.17
CA SER A 13 -2.68 -5.28 2.24
C SER A 13 -1.74 -5.79 1.15
N ALA A 14 -1.04 -4.89 0.48
CA ALA A 14 0.06 -5.22 -0.42
C ALA A 14 1.39 -4.71 0.15
N CYS A 15 2.44 -5.55 0.12
CA CYS A 15 3.75 -5.16 0.61
C CYS A 15 4.64 -4.66 -0.53
N ALA A 16 5.01 -3.39 -0.52
CA ALA A 16 5.96 -2.81 -1.45
C ALA A 16 7.38 -3.27 -1.11
N ARG A 17 7.90 -4.24 -1.86
CA ARG A 17 9.27 -4.74 -1.71
C ARG A 17 10.24 -4.04 -2.67
N PRO A 18 11.52 -3.91 -2.29
CA PRO A 18 12.59 -3.55 -3.22
C PRO A 18 12.68 -4.55 -4.37
N GLY A 19 12.84 -4.06 -5.60
CA GLY A 19 13.12 -4.90 -6.77
C GLY A 19 11.97 -5.79 -7.27
N SER A 20 10.76 -5.74 -6.68
CA SER A 20 9.61 -6.45 -7.25
C SER A 20 9.13 -5.72 -8.52
N GLN A 21 9.57 -6.21 -9.69
CA GLN A 21 9.00 -5.82 -10.99
C GLN A 21 7.60 -6.42 -11.21
N ALA A 22 7.19 -7.40 -10.42
CA ALA A 22 5.81 -7.89 -10.41
C ALA A 22 4.89 -6.79 -9.87
N ALA A 23 3.83 -6.47 -10.63
CA ALA A 23 2.76 -5.63 -10.15
C ALA A 23 2.26 -6.16 -8.80
N LEU A 24 2.13 -5.30 -7.80
CA LEU A 24 1.45 -5.69 -6.57
C LEU A 24 -0.02 -5.92 -6.90
N TRP A 25 -0.63 -6.93 -6.30
CA TRP A 25 -2.04 -7.23 -6.48
C TRP A 25 -2.77 -7.10 -5.16
N TRP A 26 -3.85 -6.34 -5.19
CA TRP A 26 -4.83 -6.37 -4.13
C TRP A 26 -5.90 -7.45 -4.37
N PRO A 27 -6.53 -7.97 -3.31
CA PRO A 27 -7.73 -8.79 -3.47
C PRO A 27 -8.81 -8.03 -4.24
N SER A 28 -9.53 -8.77 -5.07
CA SER A 28 -10.63 -8.21 -5.86
C SER A 28 -11.77 -7.66 -4.98
N LYS A 29 -12.42 -6.60 -5.47
CA LYS A 29 -13.68 -6.08 -4.91
C LYS A 29 -14.86 -6.43 -5.80
N THR A 30 -16.07 -6.29 -5.27
CA THR A 30 -17.28 -6.26 -6.10
C THR A 30 -17.58 -4.83 -6.53
N LEU A 31 -18.47 -4.66 -7.51
CA LEU A 31 -18.90 -3.36 -8.02
C LEU A 31 -19.48 -2.47 -6.90
N ALA A 32 -20.36 -3.05 -6.07
CA ALA A 32 -21.04 -2.35 -4.99
C ALA A 32 -20.19 -2.17 -3.72
N ASP A 33 -19.03 -2.83 -3.61
CA ASP A 33 -18.19 -2.78 -2.41
C ASP A 33 -17.41 -1.45 -2.31
N VAL A 34 -17.40 -0.87 -1.12
CA VAL A 34 -16.49 0.22 -0.76
C VAL A 34 -15.45 -0.37 0.19
N ALA A 35 -14.28 -0.64 -0.36
CA ALA A 35 -13.23 -1.38 0.32
C ALA A 35 -12.00 -0.51 0.58
N ASP A 36 -11.40 -0.69 1.76
CA ASP A 36 -10.09 -0.14 2.07
C ASP A 36 -8.97 -1.08 1.62
N TYR A 37 -7.87 -0.46 1.21
CA TYR A 37 -6.69 -1.11 0.68
C TYR A 37 -5.45 -0.47 1.24
N ASP A 38 -4.51 -1.30 1.68
CA ASP A 38 -3.30 -0.86 2.33
C ASP A 38 -2.07 -1.16 1.47
N VAL A 39 -1.08 -0.26 1.50
CA VAL A 39 0.28 -0.50 1.01
C VAL A 39 1.24 -0.40 2.18
N ASN A 40 1.98 -1.48 2.42
CA ASN A 40 3.06 -1.52 3.39
C ASN A 40 4.40 -1.22 2.71
N TRP A 41 4.98 -0.08 3.06
CA TRP A 41 6.24 0.43 2.51
C TRP A 41 7.48 0.01 3.32
N THR A 42 7.32 -0.74 4.42
CA THR A 42 8.40 -1.09 5.36
C THR A 42 9.69 -1.49 4.65
N TRP A 43 9.61 -2.42 3.69
CA TRP A 43 10.79 -2.96 3.01
C TRP A 43 11.49 -1.96 2.10
N ARG A 44 10.77 -1.00 1.51
CA ARG A 44 11.36 0.07 0.68
C ARG A 44 11.89 1.24 1.51
N LEU A 45 11.41 1.38 2.74
CA LEU A 45 11.84 2.45 3.64
C LEU A 45 13.14 2.13 4.37
N TYR A 46 13.57 0.87 4.43
CA TYR A 46 14.87 0.52 4.99
C TYR A 46 16.03 1.24 4.31
N SER A 47 16.97 1.70 5.14
CA SER A 47 18.34 1.97 4.71
C SER A 47 19.05 0.67 4.29
N ALA A 48 20.20 0.80 3.62
CA ALA A 48 20.99 -0.36 3.20
C ALA A 48 21.35 -1.29 4.38
N GLU A 49 21.68 -0.72 5.54
CA GLU A 49 22.03 -1.49 6.74
C GLU A 49 20.83 -2.20 7.37
N GLU A 50 19.71 -1.50 7.53
CA GLU A 50 18.48 -2.09 8.06
C GLU A 50 17.96 -3.20 7.13
N LEU A 51 18.05 -3.00 5.81
CA LEU A 51 17.64 -3.97 4.82
C LEU A 51 18.49 -5.25 4.88
N ALA A 52 19.82 -5.11 5.04
CA ALA A 52 20.72 -6.24 5.20
C ALA A 52 20.39 -7.07 6.46
N LYS A 53 20.10 -6.39 7.57
CA LYS A 53 19.68 -7.05 8.82
C LYS A 53 18.32 -7.74 8.68
N ALA A 54 17.35 -7.09 8.02
CA ALA A 54 16.02 -7.65 7.77
C ALA A 54 16.09 -8.93 6.92
N TYR A 55 16.91 -8.93 5.86
CA TYR A 55 17.15 -10.12 5.05
C TYR A 55 17.85 -11.23 5.84
N ALA A 56 18.79 -10.90 6.73
CA ALA A 56 19.45 -11.88 7.58
C ALA A 56 18.45 -12.58 8.53
N GLN A 57 17.52 -11.82 9.13
CA GLN A 57 16.45 -12.38 9.97
C GLN A 57 15.52 -13.30 9.16
N GLN A 58 15.09 -12.84 7.98
CA GLN A 58 14.23 -13.64 7.10
C GLN A 58 14.91 -14.94 6.67
N ARG A 59 16.20 -14.89 6.32
CA ARG A 59 16.99 -16.07 5.94
C ARG A 59 17.17 -17.05 7.10
N ALA A 60 17.21 -16.55 8.34
CA ALA A 60 17.22 -17.36 9.54
C ALA A 60 15.84 -17.92 9.92
N GLY A 61 14.81 -17.70 9.10
CA GLY A 61 13.42 -18.11 9.40
C GLY A 61 12.81 -17.34 10.56
N ARG A 62 13.40 -16.21 10.96
CA ARG A 62 12.91 -15.37 12.05
C ARG A 62 11.93 -14.33 11.53
N PRO A 63 10.94 -13.92 12.35
CA PRO A 63 10.16 -12.72 12.08
C PRO A 63 11.09 -11.52 11.90
N VAL A 64 10.77 -10.66 10.93
CA VAL A 64 11.47 -9.39 10.74
C VAL A 64 10.86 -8.37 11.69
N ASP A 65 11.62 -7.97 12.72
CA ASP A 65 11.19 -7.06 13.80
C ASP A 65 11.81 -5.65 13.70
N ILE A 66 12.63 -5.43 12.67
CA ILE A 66 13.27 -4.14 12.42
C ILE A 66 12.22 -3.15 11.93
N VAL A 67 12.21 -1.96 12.51
CA VAL A 67 11.36 -0.86 12.06
C VAL A 67 12.23 0.13 11.31
N PRO A 68 11.89 0.52 10.06
CA PRO A 68 12.64 1.53 9.33
C PRO A 68 12.68 2.84 10.10
N SER A 69 13.84 3.47 10.16
CA SER A 69 14.00 4.82 10.72
C SER A 69 13.35 5.90 9.85
N ASP A 70 13.34 5.75 8.52
CA ASP A 70 12.67 6.69 7.61
C ASP A 70 11.15 6.46 7.57
N LYS A 71 10.39 7.57 7.63
CA LYS A 71 8.92 7.58 7.76
C LYS A 71 8.28 8.38 6.63
N ILE A 72 7.04 8.03 6.29
CA ILE A 72 6.21 8.74 5.33
C ILE A 72 5.76 10.07 5.93
N VAL A 73 5.96 11.16 5.20
CA VAL A 73 5.47 12.50 5.57
C VAL A 73 4.33 12.99 4.67
N SER A 74 4.19 12.41 3.47
CA SER A 74 3.04 12.64 2.61
C SER A 74 2.76 11.42 1.73
N SER A 75 1.48 11.21 1.41
CA SER A 75 1.01 10.16 0.51
C SER A 75 -0.14 10.68 -0.36
N ALA A 76 -0.13 10.33 -1.64
CA ALA A 76 -1.18 10.65 -2.59
C ALA A 76 -1.47 9.43 -3.47
N PHE A 77 -2.73 9.04 -3.58
CA PHE A 77 -3.18 7.99 -4.48
C PHE A 77 -3.71 8.62 -5.78
N LEU A 78 -3.15 8.18 -6.90
CA LEU A 78 -3.62 8.49 -8.25
C LEU A 78 -4.55 7.37 -8.69
N LEU A 79 -5.83 7.70 -8.82
CA LEU A 79 -6.88 6.78 -9.28
C LEU A 79 -7.18 7.02 -10.77
N PRO A 80 -7.54 5.97 -11.53
CA PRO A 80 -8.08 6.13 -12.87
C PRO A 80 -9.38 6.94 -12.82
N VAL A 81 -9.33 8.16 -13.38
CA VAL A 81 -10.44 9.12 -13.35
C VAL A 81 -11.69 8.51 -14.01
N GLY A 82 -12.84 8.72 -13.39
CA GLY A 82 -14.15 8.30 -13.93
C GLY A 82 -14.46 6.80 -13.78
N ALA A 83 -13.57 6.02 -13.16
CA ALA A 83 -13.80 4.60 -12.92
C ALA A 83 -13.68 4.23 -11.44
N LEU A 84 -12.53 4.48 -10.82
CA LEU A 84 -12.34 4.26 -9.37
C LEU A 84 -12.36 5.59 -8.64
N GLU A 85 -13.06 5.62 -7.51
CA GLU A 85 -13.21 6.83 -6.71
C GLU A 85 -12.92 6.59 -5.23
N GLY A 86 -12.46 7.65 -4.56
CA GLY A 86 -12.47 7.73 -3.12
C GLY A 86 -13.89 8.08 -2.65
N PRO A 87 -14.58 7.23 -1.89
CA PRO A 87 -15.92 7.52 -1.41
C PRO A 87 -15.93 8.78 -0.52
N ASP A 88 -17.01 9.55 -0.59
CA ASP A 88 -17.22 10.71 0.27
C ASP A 88 -17.05 10.37 1.76
N GLY A 89 -16.34 11.23 2.48
CA GLY A 89 -16.08 11.06 3.90
C GLY A 89 -15.06 9.97 4.27
N LYS A 90 -14.44 9.32 3.29
CA LYS A 90 -13.40 8.28 3.50
C LYS A 90 -12.08 8.65 2.80
N PRO A 91 -11.36 9.69 3.26
CA PRO A 91 -10.11 10.10 2.65
C PRO A 91 -9.04 9.02 2.78
N SER A 92 -8.08 9.03 1.85
CA SER A 92 -6.85 8.26 2.00
C SER A 92 -6.02 8.80 3.18
N THR A 93 -5.31 7.90 3.85
CA THR A 93 -4.52 8.22 5.04
C THR A 93 -3.18 7.50 5.02
N PHE A 94 -2.27 7.89 5.90
CA PHE A 94 -0.98 7.22 6.08
C PHE A 94 -0.53 7.33 7.54
N ILE A 95 0.30 6.36 7.96
CA ILE A 95 1.00 6.38 9.25
C ILE A 95 2.33 5.66 9.09
N ASP A 96 3.42 6.31 9.49
CA ASP A 96 4.79 5.77 9.49
C ASP A 96 5.23 5.11 8.18
N VAL A 97 4.89 3.85 7.96
CA VAL A 97 5.29 3.02 6.84
C VAL A 97 4.10 2.45 6.06
N MET A 98 2.86 2.81 6.44
CA MET A 98 1.62 2.31 5.86
C MET A 98 0.83 3.44 5.22
N THR A 99 0.17 3.14 4.10
CA THR A 99 -0.76 4.05 3.42
C THR A 99 -2.07 3.31 3.14
N LYS A 100 -3.22 3.95 3.38
CA LYS A 100 -4.56 3.42 3.16
C LYS A 100 -5.28 4.24 2.10
N VAL A 101 -5.99 3.56 1.20
CA VAL A 101 -6.94 4.17 0.27
C VAL A 101 -8.27 3.46 0.36
N TRP A 102 -9.36 4.22 0.27
CA TRP A 102 -10.70 3.69 0.11
C TRP A 102 -11.08 3.75 -1.36
N LEU A 103 -11.58 2.63 -1.90
CA LEU A 103 -11.96 2.52 -3.31
C LEU A 103 -13.44 2.11 -3.42
N GLY A 104 -14.21 2.94 -4.11
CA GLY A 104 -15.54 2.66 -4.64
C GLY A 104 -15.54 2.62 -6.18
N GLY A 105 -16.68 2.23 -6.76
CA GLY A 105 -16.88 2.21 -8.21
C GLY A 105 -16.15 1.10 -8.97
N GLY A 106 -15.83 1.40 -10.23
CA GLY A 106 -15.20 0.54 -11.24
C GLY A 106 -16.21 -0.14 -12.16
N ASP A 107 -15.71 -0.83 -13.18
CA ASP A 107 -16.52 -1.59 -14.14
C ASP A 107 -16.35 -3.09 -13.90
N ALA A 108 -17.44 -3.84 -14.08
CA ALA A 108 -17.46 -5.28 -13.87
C ALA A 108 -16.47 -6.02 -14.78
N GLY A 109 -15.53 -6.75 -14.19
CA GLY A 109 -14.53 -7.53 -14.92
C GLY A 109 -13.21 -6.80 -15.19
N GLU A 110 -13.17 -5.49 -14.97
CA GLU A 110 -12.00 -4.67 -15.27
C GLU A 110 -10.89 -4.76 -14.22
N ILE A 111 -9.68 -4.46 -14.68
CA ILE A 111 -8.47 -4.36 -13.85
C ILE A 111 -7.95 -2.94 -13.91
N TYR A 112 -7.84 -2.31 -12.75
CA TYR A 112 -7.34 -0.96 -12.61
C TYR A 112 -5.96 -0.94 -11.98
N ALA A 113 -5.13 -0.01 -12.42
CA ALA A 113 -3.87 0.33 -11.77
C ALA A 113 -4.09 1.55 -10.86
N VAL A 114 -3.77 1.40 -9.59
CA VAL A 114 -3.77 2.47 -8.59
C VAL A 114 -2.33 2.77 -8.23
N VAL A 115 -1.92 4.04 -8.34
CA VAL A 115 -0.55 4.44 -8.02
C VAL A 115 -0.53 5.22 -6.73
N ASN A 116 0.26 4.75 -5.75
CA ASN A 116 0.56 5.51 -4.56
C ASN A 116 1.92 6.21 -4.71
N ARG A 117 1.92 7.53 -4.56
CA ARG A 117 3.12 8.36 -4.49
C ARG A 117 3.33 8.81 -3.05
N ILE A 118 4.52 8.56 -2.52
CA ILE A 118 4.91 9.01 -1.18
C ILE A 118 6.12 9.92 -1.20
N THR A 119 6.22 10.75 -0.18
CA THR A 119 7.46 11.44 0.21
C THR A 119 7.81 11.05 1.63
N THR A 120 9.10 10.84 1.91
CA THR A 120 9.60 10.43 3.22
C THR A 120 10.29 11.57 3.95
N ALA A 121 10.46 11.42 5.26
CA ALA A 121 11.20 12.36 6.11
C ALA A 121 12.68 12.47 5.68
N GLY A 122 13.24 11.38 5.16
CA GLY A 122 14.55 11.35 4.51
C GLY A 122 14.60 12.00 3.13
N GLY A 123 13.52 12.62 2.66
CA GLY A 123 13.47 13.37 1.39
C GLY A 123 13.32 12.53 0.13
N ARG A 124 13.05 11.22 0.27
CA ARG A 124 12.86 10.33 -0.89
C ARG A 124 11.45 10.48 -1.44
N ALA A 125 11.31 10.48 -2.77
CA ALA A 125 10.03 10.35 -3.45
C ALA A 125 9.95 8.98 -4.11
N MET A 126 8.85 8.25 -3.89
CA MET A 126 8.68 6.89 -4.39
C MET A 126 7.26 6.67 -4.89
N ASP A 127 7.15 5.94 -5.99
CA ASP A 127 5.87 5.50 -6.56
C ASP A 127 5.72 3.97 -6.44
N GLN A 128 4.51 3.52 -6.12
CA GLN A 128 4.13 2.12 -6.11
C GLN A 128 2.79 1.95 -6.82
N SER A 129 2.80 1.15 -7.89
CA SER A 129 1.58 0.73 -8.58
C SER A 129 1.04 -0.55 -7.97
N VAL A 130 -0.27 -0.62 -7.77
CA VAL A 130 -1.01 -1.80 -7.30
C VAL A 130 -2.20 -2.03 -8.22
N GLN A 131 -2.40 -3.28 -8.64
CA GLN A 131 -3.51 -3.69 -9.48
C GLN A 131 -4.68 -4.21 -8.64
N ILE A 132 -5.89 -3.85 -9.04
CA ILE A 132 -7.13 -4.32 -8.45
C ILE A 132 -8.11 -4.76 -9.54
N ARG A 133 -8.69 -5.94 -9.36
CA ARG A 133 -9.76 -6.45 -10.21
C ARG A 133 -11.12 -6.17 -9.58
N VAL A 134 -12.06 -5.68 -10.39
CA VAL A 134 -13.48 -5.61 -10.04
C VAL A 134 -14.16 -6.87 -10.57
N LYS A 135 -14.85 -7.62 -9.71
CA LYS A 135 -15.52 -8.85 -10.12
C LYS A 135 -16.71 -8.54 -11.03
N THR A 136 -16.89 -9.37 -12.06
CA THR A 136 -18.21 -9.54 -12.69
C THR A 136 -19.14 -10.14 -11.65
N ALA A 137 -20.36 -9.61 -11.53
CA ALA A 137 -21.36 -10.07 -10.55
C ALA A 137 -21.60 -11.58 -10.61
#